data_AF-A0A848B0V6-F1
#
_entry.id   AF-A0A848B0V6-F1
#
_cell.length_a   1.000
_cell.length_b   1.000
_cell.length_c   1.000
_cell.angle_alpha   90.00
_cell.angle_beta   90.00
_cell.angle_gamma   90.00
#
_symmetry.space_group_name_H-M   'P 1'
#
loop_
_entity.id
_entity.type
_entity.pdbx_description
1 polymer ?
#
loop_
_entity_poly.entity_id
_entity_poly.type
_entity_poly.pdbx_seq_one_letter_code
_entity_poly.pdbx_strand_id
1 'polypeptide(L)'
;MVLPVVTTLDEARHAIRDLAEENEKLSNELAWFRRQMFGSKTEHYIPEDETPSLFPEEEEEAPIEKAPQKVSEHERRVRQPNALSEIPSDLPREERIIDVPEEKRQGMTLIGYEESERIAYRTGLYVIHFKRAKYAEPSDALRGVVTAPAPGDVFDSVSGRTHYDISFVAKVAADKVENVIPLERQARMFSSAGLPVAPSALEDLYKRTADALLPLYERMVDRIMQCDILHADETFIKLMVKGAKKCKQA
;
A
#
# COMPACT_ATOMS: atom_id res chain seq x y z
N MET A 1 -24.31 0.34 -55.50
CA MET A 1 -23.24 1.03 -56.24
C MET A 1 -23.87 1.71 -57.44
N VAL A 2 -24.03 3.03 -57.38
CA VAL A 2 -24.43 3.84 -58.54
C VAL A 2 -23.12 4.24 -59.21
N LEU A 3 -22.79 3.61 -60.33
CA LEU A 3 -21.61 4.01 -61.11
C LEU A 3 -21.97 5.32 -61.83
N PRO A 4 -21.14 6.37 -61.75
CA PRO A 4 -21.38 7.59 -62.51
C PRO A 4 -21.36 7.27 -64.00
N VAL A 5 -22.38 7.73 -64.74
CA VAL A 5 -22.39 7.59 -66.20
C VAL A 5 -21.41 8.61 -66.75
N VAL A 6 -20.26 8.12 -67.20
CA VAL A 6 -19.17 8.95 -67.68
C VAL A 6 -19.28 9.13 -69.18
N THR A 7 -19.23 10.37 -69.68
CA THR A 7 -19.43 10.65 -71.11
C THR A 7 -18.14 11.00 -71.86
N THR A 8 -17.09 11.38 -71.14
CA THR A 8 -15.76 11.70 -71.71
C THR A 8 -14.63 10.93 -71.03
N LEU A 9 -13.51 10.75 -71.75
CA LEU A 9 -12.35 9.98 -71.28
C LEU A 9 -11.63 10.66 -70.10
N ASP A 10 -11.68 11.99 -70.03
CA ASP A 10 -11.08 12.74 -68.92
C ASP A 10 -11.92 12.67 -67.64
N GLU A 11 -13.25 12.70 -67.75
CA GLU A 11 -14.14 12.42 -66.61
C GLU A 11 -13.90 11.01 -66.05
N ALA A 12 -13.59 10.03 -66.91
CA ALA A 12 -13.32 8.66 -66.49
C ALA A 12 -12.00 8.56 -65.71
N ARG A 13 -10.97 9.29 -66.17
CA ARG A 13 -9.67 9.36 -65.48
C ARG A 13 -9.79 10.06 -64.13
N HIS A 14 -10.59 11.11 -64.04
CA HIS A 14 -10.86 11.79 -62.77
C HIS A 14 -11.60 10.87 -61.79
N ALA A 15 -12.68 10.22 -62.22
CA ALA A 15 -13.41 9.28 -61.37
C ALA A 15 -12.55 8.11 -60.88
N ILE A 16 -11.63 7.59 -61.73
CA ILE A 16 -10.68 6.54 -61.33
C ILE A 16 -9.69 7.06 -60.28
N ARG A 17 -9.20 8.30 -60.43
CA ARG A 17 -8.30 8.92 -59.46
C ARG A 17 -9.00 9.11 -58.12
N ASP A 18 -10.21 9.66 -58.13
CA ASP A 18 -10.99 9.91 -56.91
C ASP A 18 -11.32 8.59 -56.18
N LEU A 19 -11.71 7.54 -56.92
CA LEU A 19 -11.92 6.20 -56.33
C LEU A 19 -10.63 5.58 -55.80
N ALA A 20 -9.48 5.84 -56.43
CA ALA A 20 -8.20 5.34 -55.96
C ALA A 20 -7.80 6.02 -54.63
N GLU A 21 -7.98 7.33 -54.54
CA GLU A 21 -7.74 8.11 -53.32
C GLU A 21 -8.70 7.69 -52.19
N GLU A 22 -9.97 7.46 -52.49
CA GLU A 22 -10.94 6.94 -51.51
C GLU A 22 -10.58 5.52 -51.02
N ASN A 23 -10.15 4.63 -51.93
CA ASN A 23 -9.72 3.28 -51.55
C ASN A 23 -8.45 3.31 -50.70
N GLU A 24 -7.50 4.18 -51.03
CA GLU A 24 -6.28 4.34 -50.23
C GLU A 24 -6.64 4.84 -48.83
N LYS A 25 -7.50 5.86 -48.73
CA LYS A 25 -7.98 6.38 -47.44
C LYS A 25 -8.70 5.32 -46.61
N LEU A 26 -9.67 4.61 -47.21
CA LEU A 26 -10.43 3.56 -46.52
C LEU A 26 -9.54 2.38 -46.12
N SER A 27 -8.56 2.01 -46.94
CA SER A 27 -7.61 0.94 -46.61
C SER A 27 -6.72 1.30 -45.43
N ASN A 28 -6.27 2.56 -45.35
CA ASN A 28 -5.48 3.08 -44.24
C ASN A 28 -6.30 3.14 -42.93
N GLU A 29 -7.55 3.59 -43.00
CA GLU A 29 -8.45 3.58 -41.84
C GLU A 29 -8.72 2.14 -41.35
N LEU A 30 -8.97 1.19 -42.27
CA LEU A 30 -9.15 -0.22 -41.92
C LEU A 30 -7.89 -0.84 -41.32
N ALA A 31 -6.71 -0.51 -41.84
CA ALA A 31 -5.44 -0.97 -41.28
C ALA A 31 -5.23 -0.43 -39.85
N TRP A 32 -5.56 0.85 -39.62
CA TRP A 32 -5.50 1.47 -38.30
C TRP A 32 -6.46 0.81 -37.30
N PHE A 33 -7.72 0.59 -37.69
CA PHE A 33 -8.70 -0.10 -36.84
C PHE A 33 -8.33 -1.55 -36.59
N ARG A 34 -7.79 -2.27 -37.59
CA ARG A 34 -7.29 -3.64 -37.40
C ARG A 34 -6.13 -3.67 -36.40
N ARG A 35 -5.20 -2.71 -36.46
CA ARG A 35 -4.10 -2.59 -35.49
C ARG A 35 -4.59 -2.26 -34.08
N GLN A 36 -5.65 -1.46 -33.94
CA GLN A 36 -6.22 -1.12 -32.64
C GLN A 36 -7.03 -2.27 -32.02
N MET A 37 -7.78 -3.01 -32.84
CA MET A 37 -8.67 -4.09 -32.40
C MET A 37 -7.97 -5.45 -32.25
N PHE A 38 -7.02 -5.74 -33.13
CA PHE A 38 -6.32 -7.02 -33.20
C PHE A 38 -4.80 -6.92 -33.00
N GLY A 39 -4.26 -5.70 -32.84
CA GLY A 39 -2.86 -5.53 -32.48
C GLY A 39 -2.59 -5.94 -31.04
N SER A 40 -1.40 -6.48 -30.81
CA SER A 40 -1.01 -6.93 -29.47
C SER A 40 -0.97 -5.74 -28.51
N LYS A 41 -1.71 -5.83 -27.39
CA LYS A 41 -1.71 -4.84 -26.30
C LYS A 41 -0.53 -5.02 -25.33
N THR A 42 0.58 -5.56 -25.82
CA THR A 42 1.77 -5.84 -25.03
C THR A 42 2.88 -4.91 -25.49
N GLU A 43 3.52 -4.21 -24.55
CA GLU A 43 4.66 -3.30 -24.76
C GLU A 43 5.93 -3.96 -25.37
N HIS A 44 5.81 -5.16 -25.91
CA HIS A 44 6.85 -5.89 -26.62
C HIS A 44 6.46 -6.04 -28.10
N TYR A 45 6.52 -4.96 -28.86
CA TYR A 45 6.64 -5.05 -30.31
C TYR A 45 8.01 -4.51 -30.70
N ILE A 46 8.92 -5.43 -31.02
CA ILE A 46 10.22 -5.12 -31.62
C ILE A 46 10.01 -5.31 -33.12
N PRO A 47 10.14 -4.25 -33.95
CA PRO A 47 10.16 -4.41 -35.40
C PRO A 47 11.30 -5.35 -35.80
N GLU A 48 11.10 -6.22 -36.78
CA GLU A 48 12.23 -6.91 -37.43
C GLU A 48 13.04 -5.83 -38.16
N ASP A 49 14.16 -5.43 -37.54
CA ASP A 49 15.12 -4.50 -38.12
C ASP A 49 15.85 -5.22 -39.27
N GLU A 50 15.52 -4.85 -40.52
CA GLU A 50 16.32 -5.17 -41.71
C GLU A 50 17.55 -4.25 -41.83
N THR A 51 18.03 -3.68 -40.72
CA THR A 51 19.25 -2.86 -40.73
C THR A 51 20.47 -3.78 -40.83
N PRO A 52 21.36 -3.59 -41.82
CA PRO A 52 22.61 -4.35 -41.86
C PRO A 52 23.43 -4.07 -40.60
N SER A 53 23.95 -5.14 -39.98
CA SER A 53 24.74 -5.07 -38.75
C SER A 53 25.85 -4.01 -38.86
N LEU A 54 25.84 -3.05 -37.93
CA LEU A 54 26.83 -1.97 -37.85
C LEU A 54 28.16 -2.42 -37.22
N PHE A 55 28.29 -3.70 -36.86
CA PHE A 55 29.51 -4.28 -36.32
C PHE A 55 30.13 -5.20 -37.37
N PRO A 56 31.41 -5.00 -37.74
CA PRO A 56 32.13 -5.96 -38.57
C PRO A 56 32.19 -7.30 -37.84
N GLU A 57 31.97 -8.40 -38.54
CA GLU A 57 32.28 -9.73 -38.04
C GLU A 57 33.78 -9.76 -37.68
N GLU A 58 34.08 -10.04 -36.41
CA GLU A 58 35.46 -10.15 -35.93
C GLU A 58 36.11 -11.37 -36.61
N GLU A 59 37.02 -11.11 -37.54
CA GLU A 59 38.02 -12.08 -37.95
C GLU A 59 38.90 -12.41 -36.74
N GLU A 60 39.14 -13.70 -36.48
CA GLU A 60 40.00 -14.19 -35.41
C GLU A 60 41.45 -13.68 -35.63
N GLU A 61 41.82 -12.59 -34.95
CA GLU A 61 43.22 -12.15 -34.90
C GLU A 61 44.01 -12.89 -33.81
N ALA A 62 45.17 -13.40 -34.21
CA ALA A 62 46.13 -14.10 -33.36
C ALA A 62 46.62 -13.24 -32.17
N PRO A 63 47.09 -13.86 -31.07
CA PRO A 63 47.41 -13.13 -29.84
C PRO A 63 48.58 -12.16 -30.01
N ILE A 64 48.30 -10.86 -29.98
CA ILE A 64 49.31 -9.81 -29.86
C ILE A 64 49.55 -9.55 -28.36
N GLU A 65 50.79 -9.72 -27.91
CA GLU A 65 51.23 -9.39 -26.55
C GLU A 65 50.98 -7.89 -26.27
N LYS A 66 50.03 -7.59 -25.38
CA LYS A 66 49.71 -6.21 -24.99
C LYS A 66 50.64 -5.74 -23.87
N ALA A 67 51.41 -4.69 -24.14
CA ALA A 67 52.07 -3.87 -23.13
C ALA A 67 51.02 -3.23 -22.18
N PRO A 68 51.35 -2.97 -20.90
CA PRO A 68 50.36 -2.52 -19.91
C PRO A 68 49.82 -1.13 -20.28
N GLN A 69 48.55 -1.08 -20.69
CA GLN A 69 47.80 0.17 -20.83
C GLN A 69 47.48 0.74 -19.45
N LYS A 70 47.81 2.02 -19.22
CA LYS A 70 47.32 2.79 -18.08
C LYS A 70 45.82 2.96 -18.23
N VAL A 71 45.07 2.30 -17.35
CA VAL A 71 43.62 2.45 -17.22
C VAL A 71 43.34 3.85 -16.66
N SER A 72 42.55 4.64 -17.38
CA SER A 72 42.07 5.94 -16.91
C SER A 72 41.24 5.78 -15.63
N GLU A 73 41.45 6.65 -14.64
CA GLU A 73 40.71 6.66 -13.38
C GLU A 73 39.20 6.64 -13.62
N HIS A 74 38.55 5.58 -13.14
CA HIS A 74 37.10 5.56 -13.05
C HIS A 74 36.69 6.38 -11.82
N GLU A 75 36.03 7.52 -12.03
CA GLU A 75 35.36 8.23 -10.94
C GLU A 75 34.28 7.32 -10.33
N ARG A 76 34.57 6.84 -9.13
CA ARG A 76 33.65 6.04 -8.33
C ARG A 76 32.44 6.91 -7.99
N ARG A 77 31.28 6.62 -8.59
CA ARG A 77 30.00 7.22 -8.18
C ARG A 77 29.85 7.10 -6.66
N VAL A 78 29.81 8.23 -5.97
CA VAL A 78 29.59 8.30 -4.53
C VAL A 78 28.25 7.63 -4.25
N ARG A 79 28.27 6.51 -3.51
CA ARG A 79 27.04 5.85 -3.06
C ARG A 79 26.25 6.88 -2.26
N GLN A 80 25.00 7.11 -2.66
CA GLN A 80 24.10 7.95 -1.88
C GLN A 80 24.07 7.41 -0.44
N PRO A 81 24.11 8.30 0.58
CA PRO A 81 24.06 7.86 1.97
C PRO A 81 22.77 7.07 2.16
N ASN A 82 22.90 5.84 2.68
CA ASN A 82 21.74 5.05 3.09
C ASN A 82 20.94 5.90 4.09
N ALA A 83 19.62 6.00 3.93
CA ALA A 83 18.73 6.82 4.77
C ALA A 83 18.75 6.49 6.28
N LEU A 84 19.51 5.46 6.68
CA LEU A 84 19.74 4.98 8.04
C LEU A 84 21.21 5.18 8.45
N SER A 85 21.82 6.32 8.12
CA SER A 85 23.18 6.61 8.57
C SER A 85 23.28 6.63 10.09
N GLU A 86 22.20 7.05 10.77
CA GLU A 86 22.09 7.09 12.23
C GLU A 86 20.69 6.67 12.66
N ILE A 87 20.58 5.97 13.80
CA ILE A 87 19.30 5.61 14.39
C ILE A 87 18.72 6.86 15.07
N PRO A 88 17.45 7.23 14.81
CA PRO A 88 16.83 8.41 15.41
C PRO A 88 16.98 8.49 16.93
N SER A 89 17.34 9.66 17.45
CA SER A 89 17.53 9.90 18.90
C SER A 89 16.24 9.72 19.70
N ASP A 90 15.10 9.98 19.09
CA ASP A 90 13.81 10.05 19.78
C ASP A 90 13.21 8.66 20.07
N LEU A 91 13.77 7.60 19.47
CA LEU A 91 13.33 6.24 19.76
C LEU A 91 13.78 5.80 21.16
N PRO A 92 12.90 5.16 21.96
CA PRO A 92 13.25 4.68 23.28
C PRO A 92 14.34 3.60 23.19
N ARG A 93 15.39 3.74 24.01
CA ARG A 93 16.52 2.81 24.10
C ARG A 93 16.39 1.92 25.33
N GLU A 94 16.46 0.60 25.13
CA GLU A 94 16.60 -0.39 26.20
C GLU A 94 18.06 -0.88 26.22
N GLU A 95 18.83 -0.54 27.25
CA GLU A 95 20.22 -0.98 27.40
C GLU A 95 20.29 -2.46 27.79
N ARG A 96 21.10 -3.24 27.05
CA ARG A 96 21.39 -4.64 27.37
C ARG A 96 22.89 -4.82 27.50
N ILE A 97 23.37 -4.85 28.74
CA ILE A 97 24.80 -5.05 29.03
C ILE A 97 25.12 -6.54 28.88
N ILE A 98 25.98 -6.86 27.92
CA ILE A 98 26.57 -8.20 27.75
C ILE A 98 27.96 -8.13 28.34
N ASP A 99 28.21 -8.91 29.39
CA ASP A 99 29.45 -8.83 30.15
C ASP A 99 30.15 -10.19 30.20
N VAL A 100 31.48 -10.19 30.31
CA VAL A 100 32.33 -11.39 30.16
C VAL A 100 32.09 -12.36 31.34
N PRO A 101 32.00 -13.69 31.23
CA PRO A 101 31.78 -14.54 32.41
C PRO A 101 32.81 -14.32 33.55
N GLU A 102 32.38 -14.41 34.82
CA GLU A 102 33.20 -14.05 36.01
C GLU A 102 34.56 -14.77 36.06
N GLU A 103 34.61 -16.04 35.63
CA GLU A 103 35.83 -16.84 35.57
C GLU A 103 36.93 -16.21 34.71
N LYS A 104 36.56 -15.43 33.69
CA LYS A 104 37.48 -14.74 32.79
C LYS A 104 37.78 -13.30 33.21
N ARG A 105 37.12 -12.79 34.28
CA ARG A 105 37.29 -11.42 34.79
C ARG A 105 38.27 -11.30 35.94
N GLN A 106 38.75 -12.41 36.53
CA GLN A 106 39.61 -12.32 37.71
C GLN A 106 40.88 -11.49 37.41
N GLY A 107 41.03 -10.37 38.13
CA GLY A 107 42.14 -9.43 37.97
C GLY A 107 41.98 -8.39 36.88
N MET A 108 40.84 -8.35 36.16
CA MET A 108 40.55 -7.33 35.13
C MET A 108 39.63 -6.24 35.69
N THR A 109 39.82 -5.00 35.23
CA THR A 109 38.96 -3.85 35.57
C THR A 109 38.19 -3.43 34.31
N LEU A 110 36.93 -3.06 34.47
CA LEU A 110 36.11 -2.55 33.38
C LEU A 110 36.67 -1.21 32.87
N ILE A 111 37.04 -1.15 31.58
CA ILE A 111 37.60 0.05 30.94
C ILE A 111 36.51 0.85 30.20
N GLY A 112 35.52 0.17 29.64
CA GLY A 112 34.44 0.77 28.86
C GLY A 112 33.60 -0.30 28.17
N TYR A 113 32.60 0.15 27.41
CA TYR A 113 31.75 -0.71 26.59
C TYR A 113 32.01 -0.45 25.11
N GLU A 114 31.98 -1.50 24.31
CA GLU A 114 31.90 -1.38 22.85
C GLU A 114 30.41 -1.33 22.48
N GLU A 115 29.95 -0.18 22.02
CA GLU A 115 28.52 0.10 21.84
C GLU A 115 28.06 -0.27 20.43
N SER A 116 26.92 -0.93 20.33
CA SER A 116 26.24 -1.17 19.06
C SER A 116 24.73 -1.04 19.25
N GLU A 117 24.10 -0.22 18.41
CA GLU A 117 22.66 0.00 18.46
C GLU A 117 21.94 -0.87 17.42
N ARG A 118 20.79 -1.43 17.79
CA ARG A 118 19.93 -2.20 16.90
C ARG A 118 18.49 -1.80 17.11
N ILE A 119 17.76 -1.56 16.02
CA ILE A 119 16.32 -1.29 16.08
C ILE A 119 15.61 -2.60 16.44
N ALA A 120 14.92 -2.59 17.59
CA ALA A 120 14.06 -3.67 18.04
C ALA A 120 12.59 -3.26 17.96
N TYR A 121 11.70 -4.22 17.75
CA TYR A 121 10.26 -3.98 17.63
C TYR A 121 9.49 -4.86 18.61
N ARG A 122 8.58 -4.26 19.40
CA ARG A 122 7.77 -4.94 20.42
C ARG A 122 6.30 -4.57 20.24
N THR A 123 5.49 -5.48 19.71
CA THR A 123 4.02 -5.35 19.71
C THR A 123 3.36 -6.71 19.90
N GLY A 124 2.27 -6.78 20.67
CA GLY A 124 1.53 -8.02 20.87
C GLY A 124 0.14 -7.79 21.48
N LEU A 125 -0.76 -8.74 21.24
CA LEU A 125 -2.06 -8.78 21.88
C LEU A 125 -1.91 -9.17 23.36
N TYR A 126 -2.70 -8.56 24.23
CA TYR A 126 -2.79 -8.93 25.64
C TYR A 126 -4.25 -8.82 26.10
N VAL A 127 -4.58 -9.51 27.20
CA VAL A 127 -5.94 -9.56 27.74
C VAL A 127 -6.00 -8.73 29.01
N ILE A 128 -6.89 -7.74 29.04
CA ILE A 128 -7.27 -7.03 30.26
C ILE A 128 -8.34 -7.86 30.97
N HIS A 129 -8.01 -8.41 32.13
CA HIS A 129 -8.94 -9.24 32.90
C HIS A 129 -9.58 -8.45 34.06
N PHE A 130 -10.80 -7.98 33.85
CA PHE A 130 -11.55 -7.23 34.86
C PHE A 130 -12.15 -8.16 35.93
N LYS A 131 -11.65 -8.06 37.18
CA LYS A 131 -12.24 -8.72 38.35
C LYS A 131 -13.14 -7.76 39.10
N ARG A 132 -14.45 -8.00 39.07
CA ARG A 132 -15.45 -7.18 39.79
C ARG A 132 -15.70 -7.74 41.18
N ALA A 133 -15.43 -6.94 42.21
CA ALA A 133 -15.69 -7.31 43.59
C ALA A 133 -17.19 -7.42 43.86
N LYS A 134 -17.57 -8.42 44.65
CA LYS A 134 -18.92 -8.61 45.19
C LYS A 134 -18.82 -8.61 46.70
N TYR A 135 -19.70 -7.87 47.34
CA TYR A 135 -19.80 -7.78 48.79
C TYR A 135 -21.20 -8.18 49.22
N ALA A 136 -21.28 -8.91 50.32
CA ALA A 136 -22.52 -9.23 50.99
C ALA A 136 -22.34 -8.89 52.47
N GLU A 137 -23.38 -8.35 53.10
CA GLU A 137 -23.36 -8.09 54.52
C GLU A 137 -23.82 -9.36 55.25
N PRO A 138 -22.96 -10.02 56.07
CA PRO A 138 -23.33 -11.29 56.71
C PRO A 138 -24.47 -11.15 57.73
N SER A 139 -24.60 -9.97 58.32
CA SER A 139 -25.54 -9.69 59.41
C SER A 139 -26.92 -9.25 58.93
N ASP A 140 -27.05 -8.79 57.69
CA ASP A 140 -28.32 -8.34 57.11
C ASP A 140 -28.56 -9.01 55.75
N ALA A 141 -29.33 -10.10 55.81
CA ALA A 141 -29.71 -10.87 54.62
C ALA A 141 -30.61 -10.07 53.64
N LEU A 142 -31.28 -9.00 54.09
CA LEU A 142 -32.18 -8.21 53.24
C LEU A 142 -31.41 -7.27 52.29
N ARG A 143 -30.16 -6.90 52.65
CA ARG A 143 -29.35 -5.97 51.85
C ARG A 143 -28.80 -6.57 50.55
N GLY A 144 -28.75 -7.90 50.47
CA GLY A 144 -28.35 -8.64 49.27
C GLY A 144 -26.87 -8.48 48.89
N VAL A 145 -26.52 -8.96 47.69
CA VAL A 145 -25.13 -8.91 47.17
C VAL A 145 -24.95 -7.66 46.32
N VAL A 146 -24.07 -6.76 46.76
CA VAL A 146 -23.67 -5.56 46.02
C VAL A 146 -22.45 -5.89 45.16
N THR A 147 -22.56 -5.65 43.85
CA THR A 147 -21.48 -5.91 42.89
C THR A 147 -20.98 -4.58 42.34
N ALA A 148 -19.65 -4.39 42.28
CA ALA A 148 -19.06 -3.22 41.62
C ALA A 148 -19.59 -3.09 40.17
N PRO A 149 -19.86 -1.87 39.64
CA PRO A 149 -20.39 -1.69 38.29
C PRO A 149 -19.47 -2.29 37.23
N ALA A 150 -20.04 -2.62 36.06
CA ALA A 150 -19.23 -3.10 34.95
C ALA A 150 -18.34 -1.96 34.45
N PRO A 151 -17.10 -2.24 33.99
CA PRO A 151 -16.40 -1.27 33.17
C PRO A 151 -17.27 -1.01 31.94
N GLY A 152 -17.53 0.25 31.63
CA GLY A 152 -18.17 0.62 30.37
C GLY A 152 -17.30 0.20 29.19
N ASP A 153 -17.91 0.18 28.00
CA ASP A 153 -17.17 -0.02 26.76
C ASP A 153 -17.29 1.21 25.85
N VAL A 154 -16.50 1.21 24.77
CA VAL A 154 -16.40 2.30 23.79
C VAL A 154 -17.75 2.63 23.14
N PHE A 155 -18.63 1.65 23.04
CA PHE A 155 -19.90 1.76 22.34
C PHE A 155 -21.08 1.82 23.31
N ASP A 156 -20.82 2.20 24.56
CA ASP A 156 -21.79 2.45 25.62
C ASP A 156 -22.72 1.24 25.90
N SER A 157 -22.21 0.03 25.71
CA SER A 157 -22.92 -1.16 26.16
C SER A 157 -22.79 -1.26 27.69
N VAL A 158 -23.86 -0.84 28.39
CA VAL A 158 -24.01 -0.97 29.85
C VAL A 158 -23.72 -2.39 30.35
N SER A 159 -23.83 -3.38 29.44
CA SER A 159 -23.61 -4.79 29.75
C SER A 159 -22.14 -5.22 29.83
N GLY A 160 -21.18 -4.41 29.35
CA GLY A 160 -19.75 -4.78 29.33
C GLY A 160 -19.49 -6.08 28.55
N ARG A 161 -20.32 -6.37 27.55
CA ARG A 161 -20.30 -7.63 26.78
C ARG A 161 -19.32 -7.62 25.62
N THR A 162 -18.76 -6.47 25.29
CA THR A 162 -17.80 -6.36 24.19
C THR A 162 -16.49 -7.03 24.60
N HIS A 163 -16.01 -7.95 23.76
CA HIS A 163 -14.76 -8.68 24.00
C HIS A 163 -13.51 -7.89 23.61
N TYR A 164 -13.67 -6.68 23.08
CA TYR A 164 -12.61 -5.86 22.51
C TYR A 164 -12.47 -4.55 23.28
N ASP A 165 -11.24 -4.25 23.69
CA ASP A 165 -10.87 -2.98 24.31
C ASP A 165 -10.74 -1.85 23.27
N ILE A 166 -10.79 -0.59 23.71
CA ILE A 166 -10.59 0.58 22.86
C ILE A 166 -9.27 0.52 22.08
N SER A 167 -8.20 0.00 22.68
CA SER A 167 -6.91 -0.15 22.01
C SER A 167 -6.99 -1.08 20.80
N PHE A 168 -7.78 -2.14 20.88
CA PHE A 168 -8.01 -3.06 19.77
C PHE A 168 -8.81 -2.39 18.65
N VAL A 169 -9.87 -1.67 19.01
CA VAL A 169 -10.72 -0.94 18.06
C VAL A 169 -9.92 0.14 17.32
N ALA A 170 -9.13 0.91 18.05
CA ALA A 170 -8.25 1.94 17.49
C ALA A 170 -7.24 1.34 16.50
N LYS A 171 -6.65 0.17 16.84
CA LYS A 171 -5.74 -0.54 15.93
C LYS A 171 -6.44 -0.95 14.62
N VAL A 172 -7.66 -1.50 14.70
CA VAL A 172 -8.42 -1.93 13.52
C VAL A 172 -8.69 -0.74 12.58
N ALA A 173 -9.11 0.40 13.15
CA ALA A 173 -9.37 1.62 12.39
C ALA A 173 -8.10 2.20 11.77
N ALA A 174 -7.02 2.34 12.55
CA ALA A 174 -5.72 2.84 12.07
C ALA A 174 -5.16 1.95 10.96
N ASP A 175 -5.13 0.63 11.17
CA ASP A 175 -4.65 -0.31 10.16
C ASP A 175 -5.49 -0.27 8.88
N LYS A 176 -6.80 0.00 8.99
CA LYS A 176 -7.69 0.06 7.83
C LYS A 176 -7.50 1.34 7.02
N VAL A 177 -7.33 2.48 7.68
CA VAL A 177 -7.34 3.81 7.04
C VAL A 177 -5.93 4.31 6.76
N GLU A 178 -5.05 4.29 7.76
CA GLU A 178 -3.68 4.81 7.65
C GLU A 178 -2.76 3.82 6.93
N ASN A 179 -2.80 2.54 7.34
CA ASN A 179 -1.94 1.50 6.77
C ASN A 179 -2.57 0.80 5.55
N VAL A 180 -3.81 1.15 5.17
CA VAL A 180 -4.54 0.61 4.01
C VAL A 180 -4.62 -0.93 4.01
N ILE A 181 -4.75 -1.54 5.20
CA ILE A 181 -4.83 -2.99 5.37
C ILE A 181 -6.32 -3.41 5.33
N PRO A 182 -6.75 -4.22 4.35
CA PRO A 182 -8.13 -4.74 4.29
C PRO A 182 -8.50 -5.52 5.56
N LEU A 183 -9.77 -5.47 5.96
CA LEU A 183 -10.24 -6.09 7.22
C LEU A 183 -10.04 -7.61 7.21
N GLU A 184 -10.18 -8.25 6.05
CA GLU A 184 -9.92 -9.68 5.87
C GLU A 184 -8.43 -10.01 6.09
N ARG A 185 -7.54 -9.10 5.69
CA ARG A 185 -6.10 -9.25 5.93
C ARG A 185 -5.80 -9.05 7.42
N GLN A 186 -6.41 -8.07 8.06
CA GLN A 186 -6.28 -7.89 9.51
C GLN A 186 -6.78 -9.11 10.29
N ALA A 187 -7.93 -9.68 9.92
CA ALA A 187 -8.46 -10.90 10.53
C ALA A 187 -7.46 -12.07 10.45
N ARG A 188 -6.81 -12.25 9.29
CA ARG A 188 -5.73 -13.24 9.12
C ARG A 188 -4.52 -12.93 10.01
N MET A 189 -4.10 -11.67 10.07
CA MET A 189 -2.99 -11.25 10.93
C MET A 189 -3.27 -11.54 12.42
N PHE A 190 -4.48 -11.23 12.90
CA PHE A 190 -4.88 -11.56 14.27
C PHE A 190 -4.93 -13.07 14.50
N SER A 191 -5.45 -13.84 13.53
CA SER A 191 -5.44 -15.30 13.62
C SER A 191 -4.02 -15.86 13.71
N SER A 192 -3.07 -15.30 12.95
CA SER A 192 -1.64 -15.67 13.05
C SER A 192 -1.03 -15.29 14.38
N ALA A 193 -1.52 -14.23 15.02
CA ALA A 193 -1.13 -13.81 16.37
C ALA A 193 -1.86 -14.58 17.50
N GLY A 194 -2.64 -15.62 17.16
CA GLY A 194 -3.35 -16.47 18.13
C GLY A 194 -4.73 -15.96 18.55
N LEU A 195 -5.26 -14.91 17.91
CA LEU A 195 -6.61 -14.41 18.14
C LEU A 195 -7.47 -14.61 16.87
N PRO A 196 -8.24 -15.70 16.77
CA PRO A 196 -9.15 -15.89 15.64
C PRO A 196 -10.31 -14.90 15.72
N VAL A 197 -10.37 -13.94 14.79
CA VAL A 197 -11.47 -12.97 14.67
C VAL A 197 -12.14 -13.11 13.32
N ALA A 198 -13.48 -13.14 13.30
CA ALA A 198 -14.23 -13.15 12.05
C ALA A 198 -14.15 -11.78 11.35
N PRO A 199 -14.01 -11.72 10.01
CA PRO A 199 -14.01 -10.46 9.28
C PRO A 199 -15.26 -9.60 9.55
N SER A 200 -16.43 -10.24 9.70
CA SER A 200 -17.68 -9.56 10.04
C SER A 200 -17.65 -8.86 11.40
N ALA A 201 -16.90 -9.39 12.37
CA ALA A 201 -16.72 -8.73 13.66
C ALA A 201 -15.85 -7.47 13.51
N LEU A 202 -14.79 -7.52 12.70
CA LEU A 202 -13.98 -6.34 12.41
C LEU A 202 -14.76 -5.28 11.63
N GLU A 203 -15.62 -5.69 10.70
CA GLU A 203 -16.52 -4.78 9.99
C GLU A 203 -17.50 -4.07 10.93
N ASP A 204 -18.11 -4.79 11.87
CA ASP A 204 -19.02 -4.21 12.86
C ASP A 204 -18.27 -3.20 13.76
N LEU A 205 -17.09 -3.58 14.26
CA LEU A 205 -16.24 -2.67 15.05
C LEU A 205 -15.87 -1.42 14.25
N TYR A 206 -15.47 -1.58 12.99
CA TYR A 206 -15.10 -0.46 12.13
C TYR A 206 -16.28 0.49 11.88
N LYS A 207 -17.48 -0.04 11.58
CA LYS A 207 -18.69 0.76 11.37
C LYS A 207 -19.09 1.53 12.62
N ARG A 208 -19.15 0.86 13.77
CA ARG A 208 -19.49 1.54 15.04
C ARG A 208 -18.47 2.61 15.42
N THR A 209 -17.20 2.40 15.06
CA THR A 209 -16.16 3.42 15.25
C THR A 209 -16.41 4.63 14.36
N ALA A 210 -16.79 4.41 13.09
CA ALA A 210 -17.16 5.50 12.19
C ALA A 210 -18.39 6.28 12.72
N ASP A 211 -19.41 5.59 13.22
CA ASP A 211 -20.59 6.20 13.83
C ASP A 211 -20.22 7.04 15.06
N ALA A 212 -19.34 6.51 15.93
CA ALA A 212 -18.86 7.22 17.12
C ALA A 212 -18.03 8.48 16.79
N LEU A 213 -17.38 8.51 15.62
CA LEU A 213 -16.59 9.65 15.13
C LEU A 213 -17.42 10.68 14.35
N LEU A 214 -18.68 10.39 14.04
CA LEU A 214 -19.55 11.28 13.26
C LEU A 214 -19.66 12.70 13.85
N PRO A 215 -19.81 12.91 15.18
CA PRO A 215 -19.89 14.25 15.74
C PRO A 215 -18.61 15.07 15.52
N LEU A 216 -17.44 14.41 15.51
CA LEU A 216 -16.16 15.09 15.23
C LEU A 216 -16.06 15.48 13.75
N TYR A 217 -16.51 14.59 12.86
CA TYR A 217 -16.57 14.87 11.43
C TYR A 217 -17.49 16.07 11.14
N GLU A 218 -18.70 16.09 11.69
CA GLU A 218 -19.64 17.21 11.53
C GLU A 218 -19.01 18.52 12.02
N ARG A 219 -18.37 18.50 13.19
CA ARG A 219 -17.71 19.69 13.73
C ARG A 219 -16.53 20.17 12.87
N MET A 220 -15.79 19.22 12.29
CA MET A 220 -14.71 19.52 11.36
C MET A 220 -15.26 20.20 10.10
N VAL A 221 -16.33 19.66 9.52
CA VAL A 221 -17.01 20.25 8.36
C VAL A 221 -17.50 21.66 8.67
N ASP A 222 -18.20 21.86 9.79
CA ASP A 222 -18.65 23.19 10.23
C ASP A 222 -17.51 24.19 10.31
N ARG A 223 -16.35 23.75 10.80
CA ARG A 223 -15.17 24.63 10.94
C ARG A 223 -14.54 24.94 9.60
N ILE A 224 -14.46 23.97 8.70
CA ILE A 224 -13.95 24.15 7.34
C ILE A 224 -14.84 25.15 6.59
N MET A 225 -16.17 25.02 6.69
CA MET A 225 -17.13 25.91 6.02
C MET A 225 -17.09 27.37 6.51
N GLN A 226 -16.42 27.65 7.63
CA GLN A 226 -16.20 29.01 8.13
C GLN A 226 -14.95 29.69 7.54
N CYS A 227 -14.12 28.96 6.80
CA CYS A 227 -12.91 29.53 6.19
C CYS A 227 -13.27 30.36 4.96
N ASP A 228 -12.62 31.53 4.81
CA ASP A 228 -12.84 32.42 3.66
C ASP A 228 -12.37 31.80 2.33
N ILE A 229 -11.35 30.93 2.38
CA ILE A 229 -10.77 30.25 1.24
C ILE A 229 -10.74 28.74 1.53
N LEU A 230 -11.28 27.95 0.58
CA LEU A 230 -11.31 26.49 0.63
C LEU A 230 -10.48 25.93 -0.52
N HIS A 231 -9.44 25.17 -0.18
CA HIS A 231 -8.73 24.34 -1.15
C HIS A 231 -9.29 22.92 -1.07
N ALA A 232 -9.69 22.38 -2.22
CA ALA A 232 -10.16 21.01 -2.37
C ALA A 232 -9.24 20.27 -3.34
N ASP A 233 -8.81 19.08 -2.95
CA ASP A 233 -8.09 18.14 -3.82
C ASP A 233 -8.96 16.90 -4.00
N GLU A 234 -9.40 16.65 -5.24
CA GLU A 234 -10.31 15.56 -5.56
C GLU A 234 -9.53 14.26 -5.74
N THR A 235 -9.73 13.31 -4.82
CA THR A 235 -9.20 11.96 -4.96
C THR A 235 -10.30 10.98 -5.35
N PHE A 236 -10.22 10.44 -6.56
CA PHE A 236 -11.21 9.48 -7.06
C PHE A 236 -10.98 8.08 -6.50
N ILE A 237 -12.05 7.44 -6.02
CA ILE A 237 -12.03 6.04 -5.57
C ILE A 237 -13.00 5.22 -6.42
N LYS A 238 -12.58 4.01 -6.83
CA LYS A 238 -13.44 3.09 -7.57
C LYS A 238 -14.41 2.41 -6.60
N LEU A 239 -15.69 2.75 -6.69
CA LEU A 239 -16.78 2.18 -5.92
C LEU A 239 -17.42 1.00 -6.66
N MET A 240 -17.64 -0.11 -5.95
CA MET A 240 -18.44 -1.21 -6.45
C MET A 240 -19.92 -0.95 -6.18
N VAL A 241 -20.71 -0.78 -7.24
CA VAL A 241 -22.17 -0.57 -7.13
C VAL A 241 -22.89 -1.89 -7.32
N LYS A 242 -23.75 -2.26 -6.36
CA LYS A 242 -24.53 -3.50 -6.40
C LYS A 242 -25.35 -3.56 -7.70
N GLY A 243 -25.15 -4.63 -8.49
CA GLY A 243 -25.82 -4.83 -9.78
C GLY A 243 -25.06 -4.26 -11.00
N ALA A 244 -24.03 -3.45 -10.80
CA ALA A 244 -23.14 -3.03 -11.88
C ALA A 244 -21.99 -4.05 -12.06
N LYS A 245 -21.76 -4.51 -13.29
CA LYS A 245 -20.64 -5.41 -13.62
C LYS A 245 -19.26 -4.74 -13.58
N LYS A 246 -19.21 -3.40 -13.42
CA LYS A 246 -17.99 -2.60 -13.39
C LYS A 246 -18.04 -1.63 -12.21
N CYS A 247 -16.89 -1.36 -11.60
CA CYS A 247 -16.75 -0.32 -10.59
C CYS A 247 -16.99 1.05 -11.24
N LYS A 248 -17.72 1.93 -10.55
CA LYS A 248 -17.89 3.33 -10.92
C LYS A 248 -16.88 4.18 -10.17
N GLN A 249 -16.50 5.33 -10.72
CA GLN A 249 -15.79 6.34 -9.93
C GLN A 249 -16.81 6.98 -8.98
N ALA A 250 -16.44 7.08 -7.70
CA ALA A 250 -17.13 7.91 -6.71
C ALA A 250 -16.62 9.34 -6.82
#